data_AF-A0A553KRV9-F1
#
_entry.id   AF-A0A553KRV9-F1
#
_cell.length_a   1.000
_cell.length_b   1.000
_cell.length_c   1.000
_cell.angle_alpha   90.00
_cell.angle_beta   90.00
_cell.angle_gamma   90.00
#
_symmetry.space_group_name_H-M   'P 1'
#
loop_
_entity.id
_entity.type
_entity.pdbx_description
1 polymer ?
#
loop_
_entity_poly.entity_id
_entity_poly.type
_entity_poly.pdbx_seq_one_letter_code
_entity_poly.pdbx_strand_id
1 'polypeptide(L)'
;MNHSKRTIWQAVNSEHGDRLVQITQEHTRLARSLIIDRDQLSVEEVEIYKARIEQLRKERESILQQFENVEVGPFADERFITTQTY
;
A
#
# COMPACT_ATOMS: atom_id res chain seq x y z
N MET A 1 -2.06 -11.17 -0.77
CA MET A 1 -0.95 -11.66 0.05
C MET A 1 -0.74 -10.71 1.22
N ASN A 2 -0.23 -11.19 2.35
CA ASN A 2 0.14 -10.32 3.47
C ASN A 2 1.64 -10.02 3.35
N HIS A 3 1.96 -8.78 2.97
CA HIS A 3 3.33 -8.28 2.91
C HIS A 3 3.94 -8.22 4.30
N SER A 4 5.24 -8.51 4.41
CA SER A 4 5.94 -8.36 5.69
C SER A 4 5.98 -6.89 6.12
N LYS A 5 6.02 -6.63 7.44
CA LYS A 5 6.16 -5.25 7.96
C LYS A 5 7.41 -4.55 7.41
N ARG A 6 8.49 -5.32 7.19
CA ARG A 6 9.74 -4.83 6.59
C ARG A 6 9.51 -4.37 5.15
N THR A 7 8.86 -5.17 4.32
CA THR A 7 8.52 -4.86 2.92
C THR A 7 7.71 -3.58 2.84
N ILE A 8 6.68 -3.44 3.68
CA ILE A 8 5.84 -2.23 3.75
C ILE A 8 6.70 -1.03 4.15
N TRP A 9 7.53 -1.16 5.18
CA TRP A 9 8.40 -0.09 5.64
C TRP A 9 9.39 0.35 4.54
N GLN A 10 10.02 -0.58 3.83
CA GLN A 10 10.94 -0.28 2.72
C GLN A 10 10.22 0.45 1.58
N ALA A 11 9.03 -0.02 1.19
CA ALA A 11 8.26 0.61 0.12
C ALA A 11 7.82 2.04 0.50
N VAL A 12 7.41 2.26 1.75
CA VAL A 12 6.99 3.59 2.24
C VAL A 12 8.17 4.56 2.34
N ASN A 13 9.38 4.09 2.68
CA ASN A 13 10.58 4.92 2.75
C ASN A 13 11.35 5.01 1.42
N SER A 14 10.78 4.46 0.35
CA SER A 14 11.31 4.59 -1.02
C SER A 14 10.64 5.76 -1.76
N GLU A 15 11.02 5.97 -3.01
CA GLU A 15 10.36 6.93 -3.91
C GLU A 15 8.86 6.64 -4.13
N HIS A 16 8.38 5.43 -3.81
CA HIS A 16 6.97 5.08 -3.91
C HIS A 16 6.13 5.50 -2.70
N GLY A 17 6.73 6.03 -1.64
CA GLY A 17 6.02 6.43 -0.41
C GLY A 17 4.85 7.37 -0.67
N ASP A 18 5.10 8.48 -1.37
CA ASP A 18 4.06 9.45 -1.74
C ASP A 18 2.95 8.82 -2.58
N ARG A 19 3.33 7.91 -3.50
CA ARG A 19 2.35 7.22 -4.35
C ARG A 19 1.46 6.28 -3.54
N LEU A 20 2.02 5.54 -2.59
CA LEU A 20 1.26 4.66 -1.67
C LEU A 20 0.27 5.46 -0.81
N VAL A 21 0.65 6.67 -0.39
CA VAL A 21 -0.25 7.58 0.33
C VAL A 21 -1.40 8.01 -0.57
N GLN A 22 -1.12 8.46 -1.80
CA GLN A 22 -2.15 8.85 -2.76
C GLN A 22 -3.13 7.72 -3.06
N ILE A 23 -2.62 6.51 -3.29
CA ILE A 23 -3.44 5.30 -3.50
C ILE A 23 -4.38 5.08 -2.32
N THR A 24 -3.87 5.20 -1.09
CA THR A 24 -4.65 4.99 0.13
C THR A 24 -5.75 6.04 0.29
N GLN A 25 -5.43 7.31 0.01
CA GLN A 25 -6.38 8.42 0.06
C GLN A 25 -7.49 8.24 -0.98
N GLU A 26 -7.13 7.94 -2.23
CA GLU A 26 -8.10 7.73 -3.32
C GLU A 26 -9.00 6.51 -3.04
N HIS A 27 -8.41 5.40 -2.61
CA HIS A 27 -9.16 4.20 -2.22
C HIS A 27 -10.16 4.50 -1.10
N THR A 28 -9.72 5.21 -0.06
CA THR A 28 -10.59 5.59 1.07
C THR A 28 -11.72 6.51 0.62
N ARG A 29 -11.44 7.48 -0.26
CA ARG A 29 -12.44 8.39 -0.81
C ARG A 29 -13.52 7.62 -1.57
N LEU A 30 -13.12 6.76 -2.51
CA LEU A 30 -14.05 5.96 -3.32
C LEU A 30 -14.86 4.98 -2.47
N ALA A 31 -14.22 4.30 -1.52
CA ALA A 31 -14.91 3.40 -0.60
C ALA A 31 -15.95 4.15 0.26
N ARG A 32 -15.62 5.36 0.72
CA ARG A 32 -16.57 6.21 1.46
C ARG A 32 -17.75 6.63 0.58
N SER A 33 -17.53 7.07 -0.66
CA SER A 33 -18.62 7.42 -1.57
C SER A 33 -19.54 6.23 -1.88
N LEU A 34 -18.98 5.02 -2.03
CA LEU A 34 -19.77 3.80 -2.20
C LEU A 34 -20.62 3.41 -0.97
N ILE A 35 -20.28 3.92 0.22
CA ILE A 35 -21.02 3.63 1.47
C ILE A 35 -22.02 4.76 1.77
N ILE A 36 -21.58 6.01 1.68
CA ILE A 36 -22.33 7.18 2.14
C ILE A 36 -23.25 7.70 1.03
N ASP A 37 -22.74 7.82 -0.20
CA ASP A 37 -23.43 8.47 -1.31
C ASP A 37 -24.09 7.45 -2.26
N ARG A 38 -24.21 6.20 -1.82
CA ARG A 38 -24.62 5.07 -2.68
C ARG A 38 -25.93 5.31 -3.42
N ASP A 39 -26.91 5.92 -2.75
CA ASP A 39 -28.24 6.16 -3.31
C ASP A 39 -28.27 7.30 -4.34
N GLN A 40 -27.20 8.09 -4.41
CA GLN A 40 -27.02 9.17 -5.39
C GLN A 40 -26.20 8.73 -6.61
N LEU A 41 -25.57 7.55 -6.55
CA LEU A 41 -24.75 7.01 -7.62
C LEU A 41 -25.60 6.12 -8.54
N SER A 42 -25.41 6.29 -9.84
CA SER A 42 -25.92 5.34 -10.82
C SER A 42 -25.20 3.98 -10.70
N VAL A 43 -25.83 2.94 -11.24
CA VAL A 43 -25.23 1.59 -11.32
C VAL A 43 -23.89 1.63 -12.06
N GLU A 44 -23.78 2.44 -13.11
CA GLU A 44 -22.56 2.61 -13.89
C GLU A 44 -21.44 3.26 -13.04
N GLU A 45 -21.74 4.34 -12.31
CA GLU A 45 -20.76 4.98 -11.43
C GLU A 45 -20.26 4.06 -10.32
N VAL A 46 -21.15 3.24 -9.75
CA VAL A 46 -20.78 2.23 -8.76
C VAL A 46 -19.77 1.24 -9.34
N GLU A 47 -19.99 0.75 -10.56
CA GLU A 47 -19.06 -0.17 -11.22
C GLU A 47 -17.74 0.51 -11.58
N ILE A 48 -17.75 1.77 -12.04
CA ILE A 48 -16.54 2.55 -12.27
C ILE A 48 -15.72 2.69 -10.98
N TYR A 49 -16.38 3.00 -9.86
CA TYR A 49 -15.69 3.17 -8.57
C TYR A 49 -15.10 1.86 -8.07
N LYS A 50 -15.81 0.75 -8.20
CA LYS A 50 -15.29 -0.59 -7.88
C LYS A 50 -14.10 -0.96 -8.76
N ALA A 51 -14.19 -0.73 -10.08
CA ALA A 51 -13.10 -1.00 -11.00
C ALA A 51 -11.87 -0.16 -10.66
N ARG A 52 -12.06 1.11 -10.28
CA ARG A 52 -10.97 1.99 -9.87
C ARG A 52 -10.32 1.54 -8.56
N ILE A 53 -11.11 1.15 -7.56
CA ILE A 53 -10.62 0.55 -6.32
C ILE A 53 -9.75 -0.68 -6.60
N GLU A 54 -10.17 -1.54 -7.54
CA GLU A 54 -9.40 -2.73 -7.91
C GLU A 54 -8.09 -2.39 -8.63
N GLN A 55 -8.10 -1.39 -9.51
CA GLN A 55 -6.87 -0.87 -10.11
C GLN A 55 -5.89 -0.36 -9.05
N LEU A 56 -6.37 0.42 -8.09
CA LEU A 56 -5.55 0.94 -6.98
C LEU A 56 -4.95 -0.19 -6.13
N ARG A 57 -5.69 -1.28 -5.91
CA ARG A 57 -5.18 -2.46 -5.21
C ARG A 57 -4.08 -3.16 -5.99
N LYS A 58 -4.27 -3.35 -7.30
CA LYS A 58 -3.24 -3.95 -8.18
C LYS A 58 -1.99 -3.09 -8.25
N GLU A 59 -2.14 -1.77 -8.30
CA GLU A 59 -1.01 -0.84 -8.28
C GLU A 59 -0.22 -0.92 -6.97
N ARG A 60 -0.93 -0.89 -5.82
CA ARG A 60 -0.30 -1.09 -4.51
C ARG A 60 0.45 -2.41 -4.46
N GLU A 61 -0.16 -3.48 -4.94
CA GLU A 61 0.45 -4.81 -4.93
C GLU A 61 1.70 -4.88 -5.82
N SER A 62 1.65 -4.30 -7.02
CA SER A 62 2.79 -4.19 -7.93
C SER A 62 3.96 -3.42 -7.30
N ILE A 63 3.69 -2.34 -6.58
CA ILE A 63 4.72 -1.61 -5.83
C ILE A 63 5.31 -2.50 -4.75
N LEU A 64 4.48 -3.14 -3.92
CA LEU A 64 4.96 -3.94 -2.79
C LEU A 64 5.76 -5.18 -3.23
N GLN A 65 5.40 -5.81 -4.35
CA GLN A 65 6.12 -6.94 -4.94
C GLN A 65 7.57 -6.61 -5.29
N GLN A 66 7.88 -5.35 -5.64
CA GLN A 66 9.26 -4.92 -5.91
C GLN A 66 10.16 -5.04 -4.67
N PHE A 67 9.57 -5.06 -3.47
CA PHE A 67 10.26 -5.14 -2.19
C PHE A 67 10.17 -6.53 -1.52
N GLU A 68 9.44 -7.49 -2.11
CA GLU A 68 9.34 -8.86 -1.54
C GLU A 68 10.61 -9.69 -1.76
N ASN A 69 11.41 -9.39 -2.79
CA ASN A 69 12.61 -10.15 -3.18
C ASN A 69 13.92 -9.36 -3.04
N VAL A 70 13.96 -8.31 -2.22
CA VAL A 70 15.25 -7.72 -1.80
C VAL A 70 15.88 -8.68 -0.80
N GLU A 71 16.40 -9.79 -1.33
CA GLU A 71 17.27 -10.70 -0.61
C GLU A 71 18.42 -9.88 -0.03
N VAL A 72 18.69 -10.18 1.23
CA VAL A 72 19.85 -9.72 1.96
C VAL A 72 21.08 -10.09 1.12
N GLY A 73 21.66 -9.12 0.42
CA GLY A 73 23.04 -9.26 -0.04
C GLY A 73 23.92 -9.60 1.19
N PRO A 74 24.98 -10.40 1.05
CA PRO A 74 25.62 -11.17 2.14
C PRO A 74 26.38 -10.33 3.21
N PHE A 75 25.99 -9.07 3.45
CA PHE A 75 26.67 -8.13 4.33
C PHE A 75 25.75 -7.39 5.32
N ALA A 76 24.64 -8.00 5.75
CA ALA A 76 23.84 -7.46 6.85
C ALA A 76 24.19 -8.14 8.19
N ASP A 77 25.46 -8.06 8.58
CA ASP A 77 25.97 -8.51 9.88
C ASP A 77 25.91 -7.38 10.94
N GLU A 78 25.25 -7.69 12.05
CA GLU A 78 25.63 -7.40 13.44
C GLU A 78 25.97 -5.96 13.90
N ARG A 79 25.19 -4.90 13.58
CA ARG A 79 25.40 -3.59 14.25
C ARG A 79 24.20 -2.84 14.81
N PHE A 80 23.00 -3.41 14.83
CA PHE A 80 21.83 -2.70 15.37
C PHE A 80 20.96 -3.57 16.28
N ILE A 81 21.60 -4.31 17.20
CA ILE A 81 20.93 -4.90 18.35
C ILE A 81 21.54 -4.29 19.62
N THR A 82 20.71 -3.53 20.32
CA THR A 82 20.80 -3.15 21.76
C THR A 82 22.00 -2.33 22.26
N THR A 83 21.77 -1.04 22.47
CA THR A 83 22.23 -0.34 23.70
C THR A 83 20.97 -0.09 24.53
N GLN A 84 20.54 -1.10 25.30
CA GLN A 84 20.66 -1.15 26.76
C GLN A 84 20.26 0.15 27.46
N THR A 85 19.03 0.13 27.97
CA THR A 85 18.56 0.87 29.13
C THR A 85 19.36 0.43 30.35
N TYR A 86 20.06 1.36 31.00
CA TYR A 86 20.30 1.43 32.45
C TYR A 86 20.68 2.87 32.81
#